data_AF-A0A6A3JE52-F1
#
_entry.id   AF-A0A6A3JE52-F1
#
_cell.length_a   1.000
_cell.length_b   1.000
_cell.length_c   1.000
_cell.angle_alpha   90.00
_cell.angle_beta   90.00
_cell.angle_gamma   90.00
#
_symmetry.space_group_name_H-M   'P 1'
#
loop_
_entity.id
_entity.type
_entity.pdbx_description
1 polymer ?
#
loop_
_entity_poly.entity_id
_entity_poly.type
_entity_poly.pdbx_seq_one_letter_code
_entity_poly.pdbx_strand_id
1 'polypeptide(L)'
;MTVGLLSHSLRCGSAAYANASPKLAIQWISTRGAWLLDSLTKAFAYVGTTTREDQSAGKVLADYNDPHLPCVTPSIRTLQEDLPALEYAQLLSLKIQLFRTVSGFTDVTLNVDTLVLDAVMASVLIHLEEISAAVAKEQTSSEYTSFYLYCFHVALDTTNTALGAGRQRMIRGGGGWSRTNGQRC
;
A
#
# COMPACT_ATOMS: atom_id res chain seq x y z
N MET A 1 -16.36 -4.70 18.68
CA MET A 1 -15.88 -5.35 17.44
C MET A 1 -16.07 -4.36 16.31
N THR A 2 -15.02 -4.07 15.54
CA THR A 2 -15.05 -3.07 14.46
C THR A 2 -16.07 -3.48 13.40
N VAL A 3 -17.03 -2.61 13.11
CA VAL A 3 -18.04 -2.83 12.06
C VAL A 3 -17.31 -2.90 10.72
N GLY A 4 -17.31 -4.07 10.08
CA GLY A 4 -16.72 -4.27 8.74
C GLY A 4 -15.83 -5.51 8.58
N LEU A 5 -15.34 -6.12 9.66
CA LEU A 5 -14.62 -7.40 9.57
C LEU A 5 -15.63 -8.55 9.57
N LEU A 6 -15.91 -9.10 8.38
CA LEU A 6 -16.69 -10.33 8.25
C LEU A 6 -15.91 -11.48 8.94
N SER A 7 -16.63 -12.30 9.73
CA SER A 7 -16.12 -13.48 10.47
C SER A 7 -15.17 -14.38 9.67
N HIS A 8 -15.35 -14.42 8.35
CA HIS A 8 -14.53 -15.18 7.41
C HIS A 8 -13.07 -14.69 7.34
N SER A 9 -12.81 -13.38 7.24
CA SER A 9 -11.45 -12.83 7.10
C SER A 9 -10.60 -13.04 8.35
N LEU A 10 -11.24 -12.97 9.53
CA LEU A 10 -10.62 -13.30 10.81
C LEU A 10 -10.17 -14.76 10.87
N ARG A 11 -10.97 -15.69 10.33
CA ARG A 11 -10.62 -17.12 10.26
C ARG A 11 -9.48 -17.39 9.28
N CYS A 12 -9.48 -16.73 8.10
CA CYS A 12 -8.39 -16.82 7.13
C CYS A 12 -7.06 -16.35 7.74
N GLY A 13 -7.04 -15.12 8.31
CA GLY A 13 -5.83 -14.55 8.87
C GLY A 13 -5.28 -15.35 10.06
N SER A 14 -6.15 -15.85 10.93
CA SER A 14 -5.74 -16.67 12.09
C SER A 14 -5.14 -18.01 11.69
N ALA A 15 -5.67 -18.65 10.63
CA ALA A 15 -5.14 -19.90 10.11
C ALA A 15 -3.76 -19.72 9.47
N ALA A 16 -3.58 -18.68 8.67
CA ALA A 16 -2.30 -18.33 8.06
C ALA A 16 -1.23 -18.00 9.12
N TYR A 17 -1.59 -17.24 10.15
CA TYR A 17 -0.70 -16.92 11.27
C TYR A 17 -0.26 -18.17 12.04
N ALA A 18 -1.18 -19.10 12.31
CA ALA A 18 -0.86 -20.37 12.95
C ALA A 18 0.06 -21.24 12.08
N ASN A 19 -0.15 -21.27 10.76
CA ASN A 19 0.67 -22.02 9.81
C ASN A 19 2.11 -21.50 9.70
N ALA A 20 2.31 -20.20 9.90
CA ALA A 20 3.65 -19.59 9.92
C ALA A 20 4.46 -19.94 11.20
N SER A 21 3.84 -20.56 12.21
CA SER A 21 4.52 -20.92 13.46
C SER A 21 5.21 -22.28 13.36
N PRO A 22 6.55 -22.36 13.56
CA PRO A 22 7.26 -23.64 13.54
C PRO A 22 6.91 -24.54 14.73
N LYS A 23 6.17 -24.02 15.72
CA LYS A 23 5.75 -24.75 16.93
C LYS A 23 4.38 -25.41 16.79
N LEU A 24 3.65 -25.15 15.70
CA LEU A 24 2.31 -25.68 15.47
C LEU A 24 2.30 -26.58 14.24
N ALA A 25 2.09 -27.88 14.46
CA ALA A 25 1.92 -28.80 13.35
C ALA A 25 0.57 -28.54 12.66
N ILE A 26 0.55 -28.65 11.33
CA ILE A 26 -0.66 -28.52 10.48
C ILE A 26 -1.81 -29.39 10.98
N GLN A 27 -1.50 -30.59 11.50
CA GLN A 27 -2.49 -31.48 12.09
C GLN A 27 -3.29 -30.79 13.22
N TRP A 28 -2.61 -30.06 14.11
CA TRP A 28 -3.27 -29.36 15.22
C TRP A 28 -4.15 -28.20 14.74
N ILE A 29 -3.74 -27.51 13.66
CA ILE A 29 -4.51 -26.43 13.04
C ILE A 29 -5.79 -26.99 12.41
N SER A 30 -5.70 -28.09 11.67
CA SER A 30 -6.86 -28.75 11.05
C SER A 30 -7.86 -29.28 12.07
N THR A 31 -7.38 -29.96 13.12
CA THR A 31 -8.26 -30.53 14.16
C THR A 31 -8.91 -29.44 15.02
N ARG A 32 -8.20 -28.35 15.36
CA ARG A 32 -8.76 -27.24 16.18
C ARG A 32 -9.57 -26.23 15.37
N GLY A 33 -9.30 -26.11 14.07
CA GLY A 33 -10.08 -25.28 13.14
C GLY A 33 -11.45 -25.86 12.79
N ALA A 34 -11.73 -27.09 13.25
CA ALA A 34 -12.89 -27.90 12.86
C ALA A 34 -12.95 -28.16 11.35
N TRP A 35 -11.78 -28.40 10.74
CA TRP A 35 -11.68 -28.70 9.31
C TRP A 35 -11.71 -30.22 9.16
N LEU A 36 -12.87 -30.74 8.79
CA LEU A 36 -13.03 -32.16 8.46
C LEU A 36 -12.20 -32.50 7.23
N LEU A 37 -11.53 -33.65 7.24
CA LEU A 37 -10.74 -34.18 6.11
C LEU A 37 -11.57 -34.31 4.82
N ASP A 38 -12.89 -34.47 4.95
CA ASP A 38 -13.84 -34.52 3.82
C ASP A 38 -13.91 -33.20 3.03
N SER A 39 -13.36 -32.12 3.58
CA SER A 39 -13.14 -30.84 2.90
C SER A 39 -11.65 -30.52 2.81
N LEU A 40 -10.83 -31.51 2.43
CA LEU A 40 -9.38 -31.39 2.20
C LEU A 40 -9.03 -30.15 1.34
N THR A 41 -9.86 -29.84 0.34
CA THR A 41 -9.75 -28.66 -0.52
C THR A 41 -9.73 -27.35 0.28
N LYS A 42 -10.51 -27.26 1.36
CA LYS A 42 -10.56 -26.08 2.24
C LYS A 42 -9.33 -26.00 3.14
N ALA A 43 -8.76 -27.14 3.51
CA ALA A 43 -7.49 -27.17 4.24
C ALA A 43 -6.31 -26.72 3.37
N PHE A 44 -6.26 -27.15 2.11
CA PHE A 44 -5.25 -26.67 1.16
C PHE A 44 -5.37 -25.17 0.89
N ALA A 45 -6.59 -24.65 0.73
CA ALA A 45 -6.83 -23.23 0.44
C ALA A 45 -6.46 -22.25 1.57
N TYR A 46 -6.27 -22.73 2.80
CA TYR A 46 -5.98 -21.86 3.95
C TYR A 46 -4.68 -22.19 4.69
N VAL A 47 -4.20 -23.43 4.59
CA VAL A 47 -3.00 -23.93 5.30
C VAL A 47 -2.00 -24.54 4.32
N GLY A 48 -2.46 -25.07 3.19
CA GLY A 48 -1.62 -25.75 2.21
C GLY A 48 -0.91 -24.82 1.23
N THR A 49 -1.39 -23.58 1.05
CA THR A 49 -0.62 -22.55 0.36
C THR A 49 0.28 -21.85 1.36
N THR A 50 1.59 -21.85 1.09
CA THR A 50 2.51 -20.99 1.82
C THR A 50 2.44 -19.59 1.23
N THR A 51 2.94 -18.61 1.97
CA THR A 51 3.10 -17.24 1.47
C THR A 51 3.80 -17.18 0.11
N ARG A 52 4.67 -18.16 -0.20
CA ARG A 52 5.35 -18.24 -1.50
C ARG A 52 4.42 -18.60 -2.64
N GLU A 53 3.55 -19.61 -2.49
CA GLU A 53 2.61 -19.99 -3.54
C GLU A 53 1.58 -18.87 -3.77
N ASP A 54 1.08 -18.25 -2.70
CA ASP A 54 0.15 -17.12 -2.80
C ASP A 54 0.79 -15.92 -3.50
N GLN A 55 2.06 -15.60 -3.18
CA GLN A 55 2.80 -14.55 -3.88
C GLN A 55 3.02 -14.91 -5.35
N SER A 56 3.33 -16.17 -5.68
CA SER A 56 3.53 -16.59 -7.07
C SER A 56 2.23 -16.49 -7.88
N ALA A 57 1.11 -16.92 -7.31
CA ALA A 57 -0.21 -16.79 -7.93
C ALA A 57 -0.59 -15.31 -8.09
N GLY A 58 -0.38 -14.49 -7.06
CA GLY A 58 -0.62 -13.05 -7.11
C GLY A 58 0.20 -12.35 -8.21
N LYS A 59 1.48 -12.75 -8.38
CA LYS A 59 2.32 -12.25 -9.47
C LYS A 59 1.79 -12.64 -10.85
N VAL A 60 1.44 -13.91 -11.05
CA VAL A 60 0.86 -14.38 -12.32
C VAL A 60 -0.44 -13.64 -12.64
N LEU A 61 -1.31 -13.43 -11.64
CA LEU A 61 -2.56 -12.69 -11.81
C LEU A 61 -2.35 -11.19 -12.05
N ALA A 62 -1.25 -10.63 -11.55
CA ALA A 62 -0.83 -9.25 -11.80
C ALA A 62 -0.01 -9.11 -13.10
N ASP A 63 0.04 -10.14 -13.94
CA ASP A 63 0.74 -10.17 -15.23
C ASP A 63 2.27 -9.93 -15.10
N TYR A 64 2.88 -10.40 -14.01
CA TYR A 64 4.34 -10.39 -13.88
C TYR A 64 4.99 -11.39 -14.84
N ASN A 65 6.06 -10.95 -15.51
CA ASN A 65 6.77 -11.76 -16.52
C ASN A 65 7.49 -12.97 -15.92
N ASP A 66 8.05 -12.84 -14.71
CA ASP A 66 8.68 -13.94 -13.98
C ASP A 66 8.20 -13.99 -12.52
N PRO A 67 7.34 -14.96 -12.14
CA PRO A 67 6.84 -15.08 -10.78
C PRO A 67 7.92 -15.49 -9.76
N HIS A 68 9.07 -15.99 -10.22
CA HIS A 68 10.20 -16.38 -9.37
C HIS A 68 11.15 -15.23 -9.05
N LEU A 69 11.09 -14.12 -9.79
CA LEU A 69 11.87 -12.93 -9.46
C LEU A 69 11.41 -12.32 -8.12
N PRO A 70 12.33 -11.86 -7.27
CA PRO A 70 11.97 -11.15 -6.06
C PRO A 70 11.23 -9.86 -6.42
N CYS A 71 9.98 -9.73 -5.97
CA CYS A 71 9.25 -8.47 -6.06
C CYS A 71 9.65 -7.64 -4.85
N VAL A 72 10.39 -6.55 -5.09
CA VAL A 72 10.74 -5.60 -4.05
C VAL A 72 9.57 -4.66 -3.87
N THR A 73 8.99 -4.65 -2.68
CA THR A 73 7.97 -3.66 -2.34
C THR A 73 8.61 -2.26 -2.41
N PRO A 74 8.08 -1.36 -3.25
CA PRO A 74 8.61 0.00 -3.32
C PRO A 74 8.47 0.65 -1.94
N SER A 75 9.41 1.51 -1.54
CA SER A 75 9.36 2.18 -0.24
C SER A 75 10.04 3.53 -0.33
N ILE A 76 9.43 4.56 0.25
CA ILE A 76 10.03 5.89 0.32
C ILE A 76 11.29 5.93 1.20
N ARG A 77 11.58 4.88 1.97
CA ARG A 77 12.79 4.81 2.81
C ARG A 77 14.08 4.83 1.99
N THR A 78 14.04 4.32 0.76
CA THR A 78 15.21 4.39 -0.14
C THR A 78 15.60 5.83 -0.45
N LEU A 79 14.62 6.75 -0.47
CA LEU A 79 14.83 8.17 -0.76
C LEU A 79 15.45 8.94 0.40
N GLN A 80 15.64 8.33 1.58
CA GLN A 80 16.22 9.00 2.73
C GLN A 80 17.67 9.45 2.50
N GLU A 81 18.43 8.65 1.74
CA GLU A 81 19.83 8.95 1.43
C GLU A 81 19.95 9.86 0.19
N ASP A 82 18.97 9.78 -0.72
CA ASP A 82 18.97 10.53 -1.98
C ASP A 82 18.43 11.96 -1.84
N LEU A 83 17.53 12.20 -0.87
CA LEU A 83 16.90 13.50 -0.66
C LEU A 83 17.57 14.29 0.48
N PRO A 84 17.65 15.63 0.36
CA PRO A 84 17.96 16.49 1.48
C PRO A 84 17.03 16.20 2.67
N ALA A 85 17.59 16.16 3.89
CA ALA A 85 16.87 15.78 5.11
C ALA A 85 15.55 16.56 5.33
N LEU A 86 15.52 17.82 4.88
CA LEU A 86 14.33 18.64 4.91
C LEU A 86 13.23 18.11 3.98
N GLU A 87 13.56 17.86 2.71
CA GLU A 87 12.60 17.39 1.71
C GLU A 87 12.05 16.02 2.09
N TYR A 88 12.92 15.16 2.63
CA TYR A 88 12.51 13.89 3.20
C TYR A 88 11.51 14.06 4.36
N ALA A 89 11.76 14.98 5.30
CA ALA A 89 10.84 15.26 6.39
C ALA A 89 9.49 15.84 5.91
N GLN A 90 9.52 16.65 4.83
CA GLN A 90 8.31 17.16 4.19
C GLN A 90 7.51 16.03 3.53
N LEU A 91 8.18 15.10 2.84
CA LEU A 91 7.57 13.93 2.25
C LEU A 91 6.88 13.05 3.31
N LEU A 92 7.55 12.81 4.45
CA LEU A 92 6.95 12.07 5.56
C LEU A 92 5.72 12.78 6.13
N SER A 93 5.76 14.12 6.24
CA SER A 93 4.62 14.93 6.70
C SER A 93 3.45 14.84 5.73
N LEU A 94 3.71 14.95 4.43
CA LEU A 94 2.70 14.83 3.38
C LEU A 94 2.03 13.46 3.40
N LYS A 95 2.82 12.37 3.51
CA LYS A 95 2.31 10.99 3.62
C LYS A 95 1.28 10.87 4.74
N ILE A 96 1.62 11.38 5.93
CA ILE A 96 0.74 11.30 7.12
C ILE A 96 -0.54 12.11 6.89
N GLN A 97 -0.42 13.33 6.36
CA GLN A 97 -1.59 14.20 6.13
C GLN A 97 -2.52 13.63 5.06
N LEU A 98 -1.98 13.15 3.94
CA LEU A 98 -2.77 12.58 2.85
C LEU A 98 -3.56 11.36 3.35
N PHE A 99 -2.91 10.47 4.09
CA PHE A 99 -3.60 9.31 4.65
C PHE A 99 -4.69 9.71 5.64
N ARG A 100 -4.43 10.67 6.55
CA ARG A 100 -5.46 11.19 7.48
C ARG A 100 -6.67 11.75 6.74
N THR A 101 -6.42 12.60 5.74
CA THR A 101 -7.49 13.28 5.00
C THR A 101 -8.35 12.31 4.19
N VAL A 102 -7.75 11.30 3.55
CA VAL A 102 -8.49 10.33 2.74
C VAL A 102 -9.21 9.29 3.61
N SER A 103 -8.59 8.85 4.71
CA SER A 103 -9.15 7.79 5.55
C SER A 103 -10.15 8.28 6.59
N GLY A 104 -10.16 9.58 6.90
CA GLY A 104 -11.02 10.17 7.92
C GLY A 104 -10.64 9.80 9.36
N PHE A 105 -9.54 9.06 9.57
CA PHE A 105 -9.06 8.68 10.90
C PHE A 105 -8.14 9.77 11.49
N THR A 106 -8.37 10.10 12.76
CA THR A 106 -7.55 11.05 13.52
C THR A 106 -6.20 10.46 13.92
N ASP A 107 -6.12 9.15 14.17
CA ASP A 107 -4.89 8.43 14.49
C ASP A 107 -4.56 7.36 13.44
N VAL A 108 -3.44 7.58 12.75
CA VAL A 108 -2.95 6.75 11.62
C VAL A 108 -2.29 5.46 12.11
N THR A 109 -1.75 5.48 13.34
CA THR A 109 -0.98 4.36 13.91
C THR A 109 -1.87 3.18 14.29
N LEU A 110 -3.18 3.39 14.37
CA LEU A 110 -4.15 2.40 14.83
C LEU A 110 -4.73 1.52 13.71
N ASN A 111 -4.41 1.78 12.43
CA ASN A 111 -5.10 1.11 11.32
C ASN A 111 -4.18 0.44 10.28
N VAL A 112 -3.05 1.05 9.91
CA VAL A 112 -2.19 0.55 8.83
C VAL A 112 -0.72 0.64 9.24
N ASP A 113 0.03 -0.44 8.99
CA ASP A 113 1.46 -0.50 9.27
C ASP A 113 2.22 0.60 8.50
N THR A 114 3.24 1.19 9.13
CA THR A 114 4.01 2.28 8.52
C THR A 114 4.73 1.85 7.24
N LEU A 115 5.14 0.58 7.13
CA LEU A 115 5.71 0.00 5.92
C LEU A 115 4.72 -0.01 4.76
N VAL A 116 3.43 -0.27 5.04
CA VAL A 116 2.38 -0.23 4.03
C VAL A 116 2.16 1.20 3.56
N LEU A 117 2.18 2.18 4.48
CA LEU A 117 2.08 3.59 4.11
C LEU A 117 3.29 4.05 3.28
N ASP A 118 4.50 3.60 3.63
CA ASP A 118 5.72 3.87 2.88
C ASP A 118 5.62 3.30 1.45
N ALA A 119 5.05 2.11 1.31
CA ALA A 119 4.87 1.46 0.02
C ALA A 119 3.80 2.12 -0.84
N VAL A 120 2.65 2.46 -0.27
CA VAL A 120 1.59 3.18 -0.99
C VAL A 120 2.10 4.55 -1.46
N MET A 121 2.80 5.29 -0.60
CA MET A 121 3.37 6.59 -0.97
C MET A 121 4.40 6.43 -2.10
N ALA A 122 5.26 5.41 -2.02
CA ALA A 122 6.24 5.14 -3.08
C ALA A 122 5.58 4.80 -4.41
N SER A 123 4.54 3.95 -4.41
CA SER A 123 3.77 3.62 -5.61
C SER A 123 3.11 4.86 -6.22
N VAL A 124 2.55 5.75 -5.39
CA VAL A 124 1.97 7.02 -5.88
C VAL A 124 3.04 7.90 -6.53
N LEU A 125 4.23 7.99 -5.95
CA LEU A 125 5.33 8.78 -6.53
C LEU A 125 5.80 8.20 -7.87
N ILE A 126 5.96 6.87 -7.96
CA ILE A 126 6.40 6.18 -9.18
C ILE A 126 5.43 6.45 -10.34
N HIS A 127 4.12 6.44 -10.07
CA HIS A 127 3.08 6.60 -11.08
C HIS A 127 2.46 8.01 -11.08
N LEU A 128 3.07 9.00 -10.44
CA LEU A 128 2.45 10.30 -10.22
C LEU A 128 2.09 10.99 -11.54
N GLU A 129 2.97 10.91 -12.53
CA GLU A 129 2.75 11.51 -13.85
C GLU A 129 1.55 10.86 -14.55
N GLU A 130 1.48 9.53 -14.57
CA GLU A 130 0.40 8.77 -15.18
C GLU A 130 -0.94 9.05 -14.49
N ILE A 131 -0.95 9.07 -13.15
CA ILE A 131 -2.12 9.42 -12.34
C ILE A 131 -2.56 10.85 -12.62
N SER A 132 -1.63 11.80 -12.70
CA SER A 132 -1.94 13.21 -12.95
C SER A 132 -2.56 13.42 -14.33
N ALA A 133 -2.07 12.72 -15.35
CA ALA A 133 -2.61 12.78 -16.71
C ALA A 133 -4.02 12.18 -16.79
N ALA A 134 -4.24 11.04 -16.13
CA ALA A 134 -5.56 10.41 -16.06
C ALA A 134 -6.58 11.32 -15.36
N VAL A 135 -6.18 11.92 -14.23
CA VAL A 135 -6.96 12.90 -13.47
C VAL A 135 -7.35 14.10 -14.33
N ALA A 136 -6.38 14.70 -15.04
CA ALA A 136 -6.64 15.87 -15.87
C ALA A 136 -7.63 15.55 -16.99
N LYS A 137 -7.49 14.38 -17.62
CA LYS A 137 -8.43 13.90 -18.64
C LYS A 137 -9.84 13.72 -18.06
N GLU A 138 -9.98 13.13 -16.89
CA GLU A 138 -11.28 12.95 -16.23
C GLU A 138 -11.94 14.29 -15.88
N GLN A 139 -11.17 15.25 -15.36
CA GLN A 139 -11.66 16.60 -15.06
C GLN A 139 -12.21 17.32 -16.30
N THR A 140 -11.54 17.21 -17.44
CA THR A 140 -12.03 17.80 -18.70
C THR A 140 -13.31 17.15 -19.23
N SER A 141 -13.60 15.91 -18.81
CA SER A 141 -14.77 15.16 -19.25
C SER A 141 -15.95 15.27 -18.28
N SER A 142 -15.71 15.50 -16.99
CA SER A 142 -16.74 15.35 -15.96
C SER A 142 -17.23 16.68 -15.37
N GLU A 143 -16.59 17.83 -15.61
CA GLU A 143 -16.84 19.13 -14.93
C GLU A 143 -16.77 19.13 -13.38
N TYR A 144 -16.68 17.96 -12.74
CA TYR A 144 -16.59 17.79 -11.29
C TYR A 144 -15.17 17.42 -10.85
N THR A 145 -14.74 17.98 -9.73
CA THR A 145 -13.50 17.55 -9.06
C THR A 145 -13.79 16.29 -8.26
N SER A 146 -13.10 15.19 -8.57
CA SER A 146 -13.19 13.95 -7.80
C SER A 146 -12.90 14.20 -6.31
N PHE A 147 -13.66 13.55 -5.42
CA PHE A 147 -13.48 13.62 -3.96
C PHE A 147 -12.02 13.43 -3.53
N TYR A 148 -11.30 12.51 -4.18
CA TYR A 148 -9.90 12.23 -3.86
C TYR A 148 -8.95 13.38 -4.22
N LEU A 149 -9.24 14.12 -5.28
CA LEU A 149 -8.45 15.30 -5.66
C LEU A 149 -8.66 16.45 -4.68
N TYR A 150 -9.90 16.64 -4.24
CA TYR A 150 -10.19 17.58 -3.17
C TYR A 150 -9.40 17.21 -1.90
N CYS A 151 -9.44 15.96 -1.46
CA CYS A 151 -8.67 15.48 -0.30
C CYS A 151 -7.16 15.69 -0.47
N PHE A 152 -6.63 15.47 -1.69
CA PHE A 152 -5.22 15.71 -1.99
C PHE A 152 -4.83 17.18 -1.82
N HIS A 153 -5.60 18.10 -2.39
CA HIS A 153 -5.36 19.54 -2.25
C HIS A 153 -5.44 19.99 -0.79
N VAL A 154 -6.44 19.51 -0.04
CA VAL A 154 -6.56 19.80 1.40
C VAL A 154 -5.34 19.31 2.18
N ALA A 155 -4.85 18.10 1.90
CA ALA A 155 -3.65 17.55 2.53
C ALA A 155 -2.40 18.37 2.19
N LEU A 156 -2.25 18.80 0.94
CA LEU A 156 -1.16 19.67 0.50
C LEU A 156 -1.20 21.02 1.21
N ASP A 157 -2.35 21.69 1.23
CA ASP A 157 -2.50 23.01 1.86
C ASP A 157 -2.25 22.95 3.37
N THR A 158 -2.72 21.88 4.03
CA THR A 158 -2.46 21.62 5.45
C THR A 158 -0.96 21.42 5.71
N THR A 159 -0.30 20.64 4.84
CA THR A 159 1.15 20.40 4.93
C THR A 159 1.93 21.70 4.71
N ASN A 160 1.56 22.50 3.72
CA ASN A 160 2.16 23.79 3.43
C ASN A 160 1.99 24.79 4.58
N THR A 161 0.82 24.79 5.23
CA THR A 161 0.54 25.64 6.40
C THR A 161 1.40 25.23 7.59
N ALA A 162 1.53 23.91 7.85
CA ALA A 162 2.37 23.38 8.92
C ALA A 162 3.87 23.64 8.72
N LEU A 163 4.32 23.69 7.45
CA LEU A 163 5.71 23.96 7.09
C LEU A 163 6.08 25.45 7.02
N GLY A 164 5.09 26.34 7.04
CA GLY A 164 5.25 27.80 6.94
C GLY A 164 5.53 28.30 5.52
N ALA A 165 5.08 29.52 5.21
CA ALA A 165 5.19 30.15 3.88
C ALA A 165 6.63 30.36 3.35
N GLY A 166 7.66 30.13 4.16
CA GLY A 166 9.07 30.35 3.80
C GLY A 166 9.77 29.21 3.03
N ARG A 167 9.12 28.06 2.82
CA ARG A 167 9.70 26.87 2.14
C ARG A 167 8.97 26.44 0.86
N GLN A 168 8.18 27.33 0.28
CA GLN A 168 7.18 27.04 -0.77
C GLN A 168 7.68 26.69 -2.19
N ARG A 169 8.94 26.31 -2.41
CA ARG A 169 9.45 26.25 -3.79
C ARG A 169 9.33 24.91 -4.52
N MET A 170 8.76 23.85 -3.93
CA MET A 170 8.97 22.51 -4.49
C MET A 170 7.82 21.89 -5.31
N ILE A 171 6.57 22.34 -5.22
CA ILE A 171 5.43 21.63 -5.86
C ILE A 171 4.62 22.54 -6.81
N ARG A 172 5.28 23.49 -7.48
CA ARG A 172 4.65 24.27 -8.58
C ARG A 172 5.51 24.40 -9.83
N GLY A 173 6.63 23.67 -9.91
CA GLY A 173 7.48 23.63 -11.10
C GLY A 173 7.30 22.29 -11.80
N GLY A 174 6.60 22.28 -12.93
CA GLY A 174 6.65 21.16 -13.87
C GLY A 174 8.09 20.95 -14.33
N GLY A 175 8.77 19.98 -13.74
CA GLY A 175 10.06 19.48 -14.16
C GLY A 175 9.94 17.97 -14.24
N GLY A 176 9.84 17.45 -15.47
CA GLY A 176 9.68 16.04 -15.73
C GLY A 176 10.74 15.22 -15.02
N TRP A 177 10.29 14.17 -14.33
CA TRP A 177 11.18 13.12 -13.84
C TRP A 177 11.63 12.32 -15.06
N SER A 178 12.75 12.74 -15.68
CA SER A 178 13.36 12.00 -16.76
C SER A 178 13.77 10.61 -16.28
N ARG A 179 13.09 9.60 -16.84
CA ARG A 179 13.40 8.18 -16.74
C ARG A 179 14.88 7.95 -17.06
N THR A 180 15.67 7.53 -16.07
CA THR A 180 16.84 6.70 -16.35
C THR A 180 16.41 5.25 -16.31
N ASN A 181 16.52 4.60 -17.48
CA ASN A 181 16.30 3.18 -17.71
C ASN A 181 16.93 2.31 -16.62
N GLY A 182 16.15 1.36 -16.11
CA GLY A 182 16.62 0.32 -15.19
C GLY A 182 15.57 -0.75 -14.98
N GLN A 183 15.49 -1.67 -15.95
CA GLN A 183 14.94 -3.02 -15.88
C GLN A 183 13.62 -3.22 -15.10
N ARG A 184 12.55 -3.34 -15.90
CA ARG A 184 11.28 -3.95 -15.52
C ARG A 184 11.54 -5.43 -15.15
N CYS A 185 11.33 -5.78 -13.87
CA CYS A 185 11.15 -7.18 -13.45
C CYS A 185 9.72 -7.63 -13.77
#